data_AF-A0A2N0Z5A9-F1
#
_entry.id   AF-A0A2N0Z5A9-F1
#
_cell.length_a   1.000
_cell.length_b   1.000
_cell.length_c   1.000
_cell.angle_alpha   90.00
_cell.angle_beta   90.00
_cell.angle_gamma   90.00
#
_symmetry.space_group_name_H-M   'P 1'
#
loop_
_entity.id
_entity.type
_entity.pdbx_description
1 polymer ?
#
loop_
_entity_poly.entity_id
_entity_poly.type
_entity_poly.pdbx_seq_one_letter_code
_entity_poly.pdbx_strand_id
1 'polypeptide(L)'
;MLKKLGIIKLDMALAMSNLSISFVAYSPLENGFLSGKYTKDSTYEEGDFRSFMGRFKPEVIGHNQVLLELMANVAESKNAISAQAVLAWKPAQKSFIIPIPETTKLDRL
;
A
#
# COMPACT_ATOMS: atom_id res chain seq x y z
N MET A 1 21.85 12.84 -26.14
CA MET A 1 21.07 13.08 -27.38
C MET A 1 19.81 12.19 -27.49
N LEU A 2 19.83 10.92 -27.03
CA LEU A 2 18.72 9.97 -27.20
C LEU A 2 17.55 10.09 -26.19
N LYS A 3 17.69 10.81 -25.06
CA LYS A 3 16.55 11.10 -24.16
C LYS A 3 15.58 12.16 -24.72
N LYS A 4 15.96 12.92 -25.76
CA LYS A 4 15.14 14.00 -26.35
C LYS A 4 14.19 13.53 -27.45
N LEU A 5 14.27 12.27 -27.90
CA LEU A 5 13.53 11.81 -29.08
C LEU A 5 12.17 11.16 -28.77
N GLY A 6 11.79 10.92 -27.51
CA GLY A 6 10.42 10.48 -27.18
C GLY A 6 9.98 9.17 -27.84
N ILE A 7 10.91 8.38 -28.38
CA ILE A 7 10.63 7.09 -29.00
C ILE A 7 10.51 6.08 -27.86
N ILE A 8 9.26 5.91 -27.41
CA ILE A 8 8.74 4.89 -26.48
C ILE A 8 9.23 5.05 -25.04
N LYS A 9 8.56 5.93 -24.30
CA LYS A 9 8.40 5.78 -22.85
C LYS A 9 7.18 4.87 -22.66
N LEU A 10 7.38 3.59 -22.34
CA LEU A 10 6.25 2.72 -21.98
C LEU A 10 5.79 3.12 -20.57
N ASP A 11 4.84 4.04 -20.50
CA ASP A 11 4.12 4.31 -19.26
C ASP A 11 3.18 3.14 -19.01
N MET A 12 3.47 2.35 -17.98
CA MET A 12 2.70 1.17 -17.61
C MET A 12 1.22 1.50 -17.38
N ALA A 13 0.92 2.65 -16.78
CA ALA A 13 -0.45 3.07 -16.53
C ALA A 13 -1.18 3.45 -17.83
N LEU A 14 -0.47 4.11 -18.75
CA LEU A 14 -1.00 4.43 -20.08
C LEU A 14 -1.26 3.16 -20.90
N ALA A 15 -0.33 2.21 -20.87
CA ALA A 15 -0.46 0.93 -21.57
C ALA A 15 -1.65 0.12 -21.02
N MET A 16 -1.78 0.02 -19.69
CA MET A 16 -2.90 -0.65 -19.04
C MET A 16 -4.24 -0.04 -19.45
N SER A 17 -4.33 1.30 -19.43
CA SER A 17 -5.55 2.02 -19.81
C SER A 17 -5.90 1.84 -21.29
N ASN A 18 -4.93 1.94 -22.20
CA ASN A 18 -5.19 1.89 -23.65
C ASN A 18 -5.51 0.47 -24.15
N LEU A 19 -4.98 -0.55 -23.48
CA LEU A 19 -5.13 -1.95 -23.87
C LEU A 19 -6.21 -2.68 -23.06
N SER A 20 -6.96 -1.98 -22.21
CA SER A 20 -7.97 -2.57 -21.32
C SER A 20 -7.40 -3.70 -20.44
N ILE A 21 -6.16 -3.54 -19.97
CA ILE A 21 -5.48 -4.51 -19.10
C ILE A 21 -5.69 -4.11 -17.64
N SER A 22 -6.13 -5.07 -16.82
CA SER A 22 -6.22 -4.89 -15.37
C SER A 22 -4.85 -5.10 -14.71
N PHE A 23 -4.56 -4.32 -13.67
CA PHE A 23 -3.38 -4.46 -12.83
C PHE A 23 -3.78 -4.95 -11.45
N VAL A 24 -3.33 -6.16 -11.12
CA VAL A 24 -3.58 -6.76 -9.82
C VAL A 24 -2.43 -6.38 -8.88
N ALA A 25 -2.69 -5.51 -7.92
CA ALA A 25 -1.66 -4.97 -7.02
C ALA A 25 -1.40 -5.93 -5.85
N TYR A 26 -0.17 -6.47 -5.81
CA TYR A 26 0.37 -7.28 -4.72
C TYR A 26 0.79 -6.41 -3.52
N SER A 27 0.64 -6.94 -2.30
CA SER A 27 0.90 -6.29 -1.02
C SER A 27 0.41 -4.84 -0.89
N PRO A 28 -0.89 -4.57 -1.16
CA PRO A 28 -1.42 -3.21 -1.09
C PRO A 28 -1.39 -2.60 0.33
N LEU A 29 -1.28 -3.44 1.37
CA LEU A 29 -1.14 -3.01 2.76
C LEU A 29 0.30 -3.05 3.28
N GLU A 30 1.27 -3.42 2.45
CA GLU A 30 2.70 -3.50 2.79
C GLU A 30 2.96 -4.36 4.03
N ASN A 31 2.52 -5.63 3.99
CA ASN A 31 2.57 -6.55 5.14
C ASN A 31 1.85 -6.01 6.39
N GLY A 32 0.81 -5.20 6.19
CA GLY A 32 0.02 -4.57 7.25
C GLY A 32 0.61 -3.26 7.80
N PHE A 33 1.76 -2.79 7.31
CA PHE A 33 2.33 -1.51 7.72
C PHE A 33 1.34 -0.35 7.54
N LEU A 34 0.71 -0.25 6.35
CA LEU A 34 -0.23 0.84 6.04
C LEU A 34 -1.58 0.72 6.76
N SER A 35 -1.83 -0.39 7.47
CA SER A 35 -3.02 -0.52 8.33
C SER A 35 -2.89 0.23 9.66
N GLY A 36 -1.69 0.71 10.01
CA GLY A 36 -1.42 1.32 11.31
C GLY A 36 -1.30 0.33 12.48
N LYS A 37 -1.32 -0.98 12.19
CA LYS A 37 -1.24 -2.04 13.22
C LYS A 37 0.09 -2.06 13.98
N TYR A 38 1.17 -1.61 13.36
CA TYR A 38 2.52 -1.68 13.91
C TYR A 38 2.95 -0.31 14.43
N THR A 39 3.64 -0.31 15.56
CA THR A 39 4.14 0.86 16.27
C THR A 39 5.64 0.74 16.49
N LYS A 40 6.29 1.82 16.92
CA LYS A 40 7.72 1.83 17.26
C LYS A 40 8.10 0.83 18.36
N ASP A 41 7.12 0.41 19.17
CA ASP A 41 7.27 -0.52 20.29
C ASP A 41 6.87 -1.96 19.91
N SER A 42 6.54 -2.20 18.63
CA SER A 42 6.21 -3.53 18.13
C SER A 42 7.42 -4.46 18.17
N THR A 43 7.20 -5.65 18.70
CA THR A 43 8.15 -6.76 18.67
C THR A 43 7.66 -7.82 17.69
N TYR A 44 8.59 -8.66 17.22
CA TYR A 44 8.32 -9.71 16.24
C TYR A 44 8.90 -11.02 16.76
N GLU A 45 8.22 -12.12 16.46
CA GLU A 45 8.69 -13.46 16.78
C GLU A 45 10.00 -13.79 16.04
N GLU A 46 10.77 -14.73 16.59
CA GLU A 46 11.96 -15.23 15.92
C GLU A 46 11.60 -15.83 14.54
N GLY A 47 12.34 -15.41 13.50
CA GLY A 47 12.08 -15.83 12.12
C GLY A 47 11.00 -15.03 11.37
N ASP A 48 10.32 -14.08 12.01
CA ASP A 48 9.39 -13.19 11.33
C ASP A 48 10.14 -12.24 10.37
N PHE A 49 9.78 -12.26 9.09
CA PHE A 49 10.47 -11.47 8.06
C PHE A 49 10.41 -9.95 8.30
N ARG A 50 9.40 -9.47 9.04
CA ARG A 50 9.27 -8.05 9.39
C ARG A 50 10.44 -7.53 10.23
N SER A 51 11.08 -8.40 11.01
CA SER A 51 12.26 -8.04 11.80
C SER A 51 13.46 -7.59 10.95
N PHE A 52 13.53 -8.05 9.68
CA PHE A 52 14.59 -7.69 8.73
C PHE A 52 14.21 -6.56 7.78
N MET A 53 12.91 -6.23 7.69
CA MET A 53 12.40 -5.22 6.78
C MET A 53 12.62 -3.82 7.36
N GLY A 54 13.40 -2.98 6.65
CA GLY A 54 13.76 -1.63 7.13
C GLY A 54 12.58 -0.75 7.54
N ARG A 55 11.41 -0.91 6.89
CA ARG A 55 10.18 -0.14 7.22
C ARG A 55 9.61 -0.41 8.61
N PHE A 56 9.91 -1.57 9.20
CA PHE A 56 9.43 -1.97 10.52
C PHE A 56 10.41 -1.63 11.65
N LYS A 57 11.52 -0.96 11.32
CA LYS A 57 12.43 -0.42 12.35
C LYS A 57 11.76 0.74 13.09
N PRO A 58 11.99 0.88 14.41
CA PRO A 58 11.35 1.92 15.22
C PRO A 58 11.51 3.33 14.65
N GLU A 59 12.68 3.69 14.15
CA GLU A 59 12.94 5.01 13.57
C GLU A 59 12.14 5.25 12.28
N VAL A 60 11.93 4.22 11.45
CA VAL A 60 11.20 4.35 10.19
C VAL A 60 9.69 4.36 10.43
N ILE A 61 9.19 3.58 11.39
CA ILE A 61 7.79 3.69 11.83
C ILE A 61 7.55 5.09 12.39
N GLY A 62 8.43 5.59 13.27
CA GLY A 62 8.32 6.92 13.84
C GLY A 62 8.32 8.04 12.79
N HIS A 63 9.18 7.94 11.76
CA HIS A 63 9.18 8.89 10.65
C HIS A 63 7.87 8.89 9.85
N ASN A 64 7.27 7.71 9.66
CA ASN A 64 6.03 7.57 8.88
C ASN A 64 4.75 7.73 9.73
N GLN A 65 4.87 8.05 11.01
CA GLN A 65 3.72 8.19 11.90
C GLN A 65 2.70 9.21 11.38
N VAL A 66 3.16 10.33 10.83
CA VAL A 66 2.31 11.37 10.22
C VAL A 66 1.47 10.82 9.05
N LEU A 67 2.04 9.92 8.24
CA LEU A 67 1.31 9.26 7.15
C LEU A 67 0.25 8.29 7.70
N LEU A 68 0.60 7.51 8.73
CA LEU A 68 -0.33 6.56 9.35
C LEU A 68 -1.52 7.28 10.00
N GLU A 69 -1.27 8.41 10.66
CA GLU A 69 -2.30 9.29 11.23
C GLU A 69 -3.21 9.88 10.16
N LEU A 70 -2.65 10.33 9.04
CA LEU A 70 -3.45 10.80 7.91
C LEU A 70 -4.40 9.71 7.39
N MET A 71 -3.91 8.47 7.23
CA MET A 71 -4.76 7.35 6.81
C MET A 71 -5.86 7.04 7.82
N ALA A 72 -5.54 7.10 9.12
CA ALA A 72 -6.51 6.90 10.20
C ALA A 72 -7.61 7.97 10.16
N ASN A 73 -7.24 9.25 10.04
CA ASN A 73 -8.19 10.37 9.96
C ASN A 73 -9.12 10.27 8.74
N VAL A 74 -8.58 9.88 7.57
CA VAL A 74 -9.39 9.65 6.37
C VAL A 74 -10.38 8.50 6.60
N ALA A 75 -9.92 7.40 7.20
CA ALA A 75 -10.76 6.26 7.48
C ALA A 75 -11.89 6.60 8.47
N GLU A 76 -11.56 7.31 9.56
CA GLU A 76 -12.52 7.78 10.55
C GLU A 76 -13.60 8.67 9.93
N SER A 77 -13.22 9.61 9.06
CA SER A 77 -14.17 10.47 8.33
C SER A 77 -15.17 9.70 7.45
N LYS A 78 -14.91 8.41 7.19
CA LYS A 78 -15.72 7.51 6.38
C LYS A 78 -16.32 6.35 7.19
N ASN A 79 -16.24 6.37 8.52
CA ASN A 79 -16.64 5.27 9.40
C ASN A 79 -15.99 3.93 8.98
N ALA A 80 -14.71 3.99 8.61
CA ALA A 80 -13.92 2.86 8.13
C ALA A 80 -12.62 2.71 8.95
N ILE A 81 -11.90 1.61 8.74
CA ILE A 81 -10.55 1.41 9.29
C ILE A 81 -9.47 1.75 8.25
N SER A 82 -8.25 2.08 8.69
CA SER A 82 -7.14 2.49 7.82
C SER A 82 -6.87 1.51 6.67
N ALA A 83 -6.96 0.19 6.94
CA ALA A 83 -6.81 -0.84 5.91
C ALA A 83 -7.83 -0.69 4.77
N GLN A 84 -9.09 -0.40 5.08
CA GLN A 84 -10.15 -0.19 4.08
C GLN A 84 -9.89 1.08 3.27
N ALA A 85 -9.46 2.16 3.93
CA ALA A 85 -9.10 3.41 3.25
C ALA A 85 -7.95 3.21 2.26
N VAL A 86 -6.90 2.47 2.66
CA VAL A 86 -5.74 2.17 1.80
C VAL A 86 -6.15 1.29 0.60
N LEU A 87 -6.95 0.25 0.82
CA LEU A 87 -7.45 -0.61 -0.25
C LEU A 87 -8.33 0.17 -1.23
N ALA A 88 -9.19 1.06 -0.75
CA ALA A 88 -10.05 1.89 -1.59
C ALA A 88 -9.29 2.97 -2.37
N TRP A 89 -8.13 3.41 -1.89
CA TRP A 89 -7.38 4.51 -2.51
C TRP A 89 -6.91 4.19 -3.92
N LYS A 90 -6.39 2.98 -4.18
CA LYS A 90 -5.78 2.64 -5.48
C LYS A 90 -6.78 2.59 -6.65
N PRO A 91 -7.92 1.89 -6.53
CA PRO A 91 -8.97 1.94 -7.56
C PRO A 91 -9.51 3.36 -7.79
N ALA A 92 -9.54 4.20 -6.75
CA ALA A 92 -9.95 5.59 -6.87
C ALA A 92 -8.95 6.45 -7.69
N GLN A 93 -7.66 6.08 -7.73
CA GLN A 93 -6.67 6.74 -8.58
C GLN A 93 -6.75 6.28 -10.04
N LYS A 94 -6.97 4.97 -10.27
CA LYS A 94 -7.10 4.34 -11.60
C LYS A 94 -8.00 3.11 -11.50
N SER A 95 -9.08 3.09 -12.28
CA SER A 95 -10.10 2.02 -12.23
C SER A 95 -9.60 0.62 -12.64
N PHE A 96 -8.50 0.54 -13.38
CA PHE A 96 -7.90 -0.75 -13.78
C PHE A 96 -7.05 -1.39 -12.68
N ILE A 97 -6.84 -0.72 -11.53
CA ILE A 97 -6.07 -1.26 -10.42
C ILE A 97 -6.99 -2.04 -9.48
N ILE A 98 -6.68 -3.31 -9.28
CA ILE A 98 -7.39 -4.23 -8.39
C ILE A 98 -6.43 -4.62 -7.26
N PRO A 99 -6.58 -4.10 -6.04
CA PRO A 99 -5.76 -4.54 -4.92
C PRO A 99 -6.16 -5.95 -4.47
N ILE A 100 -5.18 -6.82 -4.18
CA ILE A 100 -5.46 -8.10 -3.51
C ILE A 100 -5.42 -7.87 -2.00
N PRO A 101 -6.54 -7.97 -1.27
CA PRO A 101 -6.51 -7.94 0.18
C PRO A 101 -5.77 -9.18 0.71
N GLU A 102 -4.66 -8.97 1.41
CA GLU A 102 -3.88 -10.04 2.03
C GLU A 102 -4.42 -10.31 3.44
N THR A 103 -5.12 -11.44 3.62
CA THR A 103 -5.56 -11.90 4.93
C THR A 103 -5.51 -13.41 5.04
N THR A 104 -5.21 -13.91 6.24
CA THR A 104 -5.34 -15.33 6.62
C THR A 104 -6.53 -15.59 7.53
N LYS A 105 -7.30 -14.53 7.88
CA LYS A 105 -8.45 -14.63 8.77
C LYS A 105 -9.73 -14.22 8.03
N LEU A 106 -10.78 -15.01 8.23
CA LEU A 106 -12.08 -14.85 7.57
C LEU A 106 -12.81 -13.59 8.00
N ASP A 107 -12.65 -13.17 9.25
CA ASP A 107 -13.25 -11.96 9.84
C ASP A 107 -12.72 -10.64 9.24
N ARG A 108 -11.73 -10.72 8.33
CA ARG A 108 -11.10 -9.57 7.64
C ARG A 108 -11.40 -9.53 6.14
N LEU A 109 -12.19 -10.47 5.62
CA LEU A 109 -12.76 -10.42 4.27
C LEU A 109 -14.10 -9.68 4.30
#